data_AF-A0A7J3XKS9-F1
#
_entry.id   AF-A0A7J3XKS9-F1
#
_cell.length_a   1.000
_cell.length_b   1.000
_cell.length_c   1.000
_cell.angle_alpha   90.00
_cell.angle_beta   90.00
_cell.angle_gamma   90.00
#
_symmetry.space_group_name_H-M   'P 1'
#
loop_
_entity.id
_entity.type
_entity.pdbx_description
1 polymer ?
#
loop_
_entity_poly.entity_id
_entity_poly.type
_entity_poly.pdbx_seq_one_letter_code
_entity_poly.pdbx_strand_id
1 'polypeptide(L)'
;MEIKSSLRSFFRSRPVVLEIAALLSILAIAFTIRMLPIRWGTLLSEFDPWMQFRQAEFIVERGWSGFSEYFSWVDMERWYPYGQVVSRSFYPGLPFALAFIYLSLSSIGIHVNLLELAVVFPVIMSMIA
;
A
#
# COMPACT_ATOMS: atom_id res chain seq x y z
N MET A 1 33.94 -17.01 -5.93
CA MET A 1 33.79 -18.43 -5.52
C MET A 1 33.32 -18.57 -4.07
N GLU A 2 33.65 -17.61 -3.20
CA GLU A 2 33.25 -17.60 -1.77
C GLU A 2 31.75 -17.42 -1.48
N ILE A 3 31.02 -16.64 -2.28
CA ILE A 3 29.57 -16.43 -2.05
C ILE A 3 28.79 -17.76 -2.18
N LYS A 4 29.17 -18.62 -3.14
CA LYS A 4 28.52 -19.93 -3.34
C LYS A 4 28.86 -20.93 -2.23
N SER A 5 30.06 -20.88 -1.65
CA SER A 5 30.43 -21.75 -0.53
C SER A 5 29.81 -21.26 0.79
N SER A 6 29.71 -19.94 0.98
CA SER A 6 29.04 -19.30 2.12
C SER A 6 27.54 -19.60 2.13
N LEU A 7 26.84 -19.47 0.98
CA LEU A 7 25.44 -19.87 0.83
C LEU A 7 25.24 -21.36 1.15
N ARG A 8 26.11 -22.26 0.63
CA ARG A 8 26.02 -23.69 0.96
C ARG A 8 26.23 -23.99 2.43
N SER A 9 27.13 -23.28 3.11
CA SER A 9 27.36 -23.40 4.55
C SER A 9 26.15 -22.90 5.34
N PHE A 10 25.51 -21.82 4.91
CA PHE A 10 24.30 -21.27 5.52
C PHE A 10 23.11 -22.22 5.41
N PHE A 11 22.86 -22.78 4.21
CA PHE A 11 21.82 -23.81 3.99
C PHE A 11 22.16 -25.18 4.60
N ARG A 12 23.41 -25.43 5.00
CA ARG A 12 23.81 -26.66 5.69
C ARG A 12 23.42 -26.64 7.17
N SER A 13 23.21 -25.46 7.74
CA SER A 13 22.70 -25.29 9.10
C SER A 13 21.21 -25.63 9.15
N ARG A 14 20.88 -26.85 9.58
CA ARG A 14 19.50 -27.33 9.80
C ARG A 14 18.57 -26.31 10.50
N PRO A 15 18.98 -25.54 11.53
CA PRO A 15 18.08 -24.56 12.15
C PRO A 15 17.70 -23.40 11.23
N VAL A 16 18.63 -22.89 10.41
CA VAL A 16 18.39 -21.75 9.51
C VAL A 16 17.35 -22.09 8.44
N VAL A 17 17.40 -23.31 7.91
CA VAL A 17 16.41 -23.77 6.92
C VAL A 17 15.01 -23.87 7.54
N LEU A 18 14.93 -24.35 8.79
CA LEU A 18 13.67 -24.43 9.53
C LEU A 18 13.11 -23.04 9.87
N GLU A 19 13.97 -22.10 10.27
CA GLU A 19 13.58 -20.72 10.56
C GLU A 19 13.04 -20.01 9.31
N ILE A 20 13.73 -20.12 8.17
CA ILE A 20 13.27 -19.55 6.90
C ILE A 20 11.94 -20.20 6.48
N ALA A 21 11.82 -21.52 6.59
CA ALA A 21 10.59 -22.23 6.26
C ALA A 21 9.41 -21.79 7.16
N ALA A 22 9.66 -21.57 8.45
CA ALA A 22 8.66 -21.06 9.38
C ALA A 22 8.26 -19.61 9.08
N LEU A 23 9.21 -18.73 8.75
CA LEU A 23 8.90 -17.35 8.38
C LEU A 23 8.09 -17.29 7.07
N LEU A 24 8.48 -18.07 6.06
CA LEU A 24 7.75 -18.16 4.80
C LEU A 24 6.33 -18.72 5.00
N SER A 25 6.16 -19.71 5.88
CA SER A 25 4.82 -20.24 6.16
C SER A 25 3.94 -19.22 6.88
N ILE A 26 4.49 -18.46 7.84
CA ILE A 26 3.79 -17.36 8.51
C ILE A 26 3.35 -16.30 7.50
N LEU A 27 4.26 -15.87 6.62
CA LEU A 27 3.94 -14.88 5.57
C LEU A 27 2.87 -15.39 4.60
N ALA A 28 2.96 -16.65 4.17
CA ALA A 28 1.98 -17.25 3.27
C ALA A 28 0.59 -17.35 3.90
N ILE A 29 0.51 -17.76 5.18
CA ILE A 29 -0.75 -17.85 5.93
C ILE A 29 -1.32 -16.44 6.16
N ALA A 30 -0.49 -15.47 6.55
CA ALA A 30 -0.90 -14.09 6.79
C ALA A 30 -1.48 -13.42 5.54
N PHE A 31 -0.82 -13.61 4.39
CA PHE A 31 -1.31 -13.13 3.09
C PHE A 31 -2.63 -13.79 2.71
N THR A 32 -2.70 -15.12 2.82
CA THR A 32 -3.89 -15.89 2.43
C THR A 32 -5.13 -15.46 3.22
N ILE A 33 -5.01 -15.37 4.55
CA ILE A 33 -6.14 -14.99 5.43
C ILE A 33 -6.64 -13.58 5.09
N ARG A 34 -5.73 -12.63 4.87
CA ARG A 34 -6.09 -11.22 4.62
C ARG A 34 -6.60 -10.94 3.21
N MET A 35 -6.26 -11.79 2.24
CA MET A 35 -6.81 -11.72 0.87
C MET A 35 -8.15 -12.42 0.72
N LEU A 36 -8.62 -13.20 1.71
CA LEU A 36 -9.94 -13.86 1.67
C LEU A 36 -11.11 -12.94 1.27
N PRO A 37 -11.16 -11.65 1.68
CA PRO A 37 -12.25 -10.75 1.31
C PRO A 37 -12.40 -10.49 -0.19
N ILE A 38 -11.35 -10.70 -0.98
CA ILE A 38 -11.41 -10.48 -2.44
C ILE A 38 -12.45 -11.35 -3.15
N ARG A 39 -12.89 -12.45 -2.49
CA ARG A 39 -13.96 -13.34 -2.96
C ARG A 39 -15.29 -12.63 -3.18
N TRP A 40 -15.52 -11.51 -2.49
CA TRP A 40 -16.73 -10.69 -2.61
C TRP A 40 -16.54 -9.47 -3.53
N GLY A 41 -15.36 -9.35 -4.16
CA GLY A 41 -15.00 -8.25 -5.06
C GLY A 41 -13.82 -7.43 -4.54
N THR A 42 -13.20 -6.67 -5.45
CA THR A 42 -12.12 -5.72 -5.14
C THR A 42 -12.73 -4.38 -4.73
N LEU A 43 -13.18 -4.31 -3.48
CA LEU A 43 -13.82 -3.13 -2.90
C LEU A 43 -13.11 -2.78 -1.58
N LEU A 44 -13.03 -1.48 -1.29
CA LEU A 44 -12.63 -1.03 0.03
C LEU A 44 -13.74 -1.37 1.03
N SER A 45 -13.38 -2.15 2.04
CA SER A 45 -14.28 -2.46 3.15
C SER A 45 -14.54 -1.19 3.99
N GLU A 46 -15.73 -1.12 4.57
CA GLU A 46 -16.18 0.01 5.39
C GLU A 46 -16.21 1.38 4.66
N PHE A 47 -16.69 2.41 5.37
CA PHE A 47 -16.86 3.76 4.82
C PHE A 47 -15.60 4.62 4.95
N ASP A 48 -14.84 4.45 6.03
CA ASP A 48 -13.70 5.32 6.37
C ASP A 48 -12.57 5.28 5.32
N PRO A 49 -12.17 4.11 4.77
CA PRO A 49 -11.06 4.03 3.83
C PRO A 49 -11.30 4.79 2.52
N TRP A 50 -12.56 5.02 2.14
CA TRP A 50 -12.90 5.80 0.95
C TRP A 50 -12.38 7.24 1.00
N MET A 51 -12.30 7.84 2.19
CA MET A 51 -11.69 9.17 2.30
C MET A 51 -10.17 9.11 2.05
N GLN A 52 -9.49 8.08 2.53
CA GLN A 52 -8.06 7.91 2.29
C GLN A 52 -7.78 7.61 0.81
N PHE A 53 -8.65 6.83 0.18
CA PHE A 53 -8.58 6.57 -1.26
C PHE A 53 -8.75 7.84 -2.10
N ARG A 54 -9.76 8.66 -1.80
CA ARG A 54 -9.99 9.94 -2.49
C ARG A 54 -8.81 10.92 -2.36
N GLN A 55 -8.14 10.94 -1.20
CA GLN A 55 -6.93 11.74 -1.01
C GLN A 55 -5.79 11.24 -1.91
N ALA A 56 -5.63 9.93 -2.07
CA ALA A 56 -4.64 9.37 -2.98
C ALA A 56 -5.01 9.66 -4.45
N GLU A 57 -6.29 9.54 -4.81
CA GLU A 57 -6.82 9.88 -6.14
C GLU A 57 -6.50 11.33 -6.51
N PHE A 58 -6.79 12.27 -5.60
CA PHE A 58 -6.45 13.69 -5.78
C PHE A 58 -4.96 13.91 -6.13
N ILE A 59 -4.05 13.20 -5.45
CA ILE A 59 -2.62 13.29 -5.69
C ILE A 59 -2.26 12.66 -7.04
N VAL A 60 -2.76 11.46 -7.31
CA VAL A 60 -2.48 10.69 -8.53
C VAL A 60 -2.94 11.44 -9.78
N GLU A 61 -4.12 12.07 -9.74
CA GLU A 61 -4.64 12.90 -10.85
C GLU A 61 -3.73 14.07 -11.20
N ARG A 62 -3.02 14.62 -10.21
CA ARG A 62 -2.05 15.72 -10.36
C ARG A 62 -0.61 15.20 -10.57
N GLY A 63 -0.42 13.89 -10.54
CA GLY A 63 0.90 13.28 -10.64
C GLY A 63 1.85 13.71 -9.51
N TRP A 64 3.12 13.92 -9.84
CA TRP A 64 4.14 14.25 -8.85
C TRP A 64 3.96 15.63 -8.20
N SER A 65 3.26 16.59 -8.83
CA SER A 65 2.92 17.86 -8.18
C SER A 65 1.77 17.73 -7.17
N GLY A 66 0.98 16.65 -7.26
CA GLY A 66 -0.13 16.40 -6.34
C GLY A 66 0.27 16.36 -4.87
N PHE A 67 1.51 15.95 -4.56
CA PHE A 67 2.02 15.92 -3.19
C PHE A 67 2.13 17.32 -2.55
N SER A 68 2.52 18.33 -3.33
CA SER A 68 2.60 19.72 -2.83
C SER A 68 1.22 20.37 -2.84
N GLU A 69 0.44 20.13 -3.90
CA GLU A 69 -0.93 20.65 -4.05
C GLU A 69 -1.89 20.13 -2.96
N TYR A 70 -1.64 18.94 -2.41
CA TYR A 70 -2.43 18.36 -1.34
C TYR A 70 -2.52 19.29 -0.11
N PHE A 71 -1.46 20.05 0.19
CA PHE A 71 -1.44 20.91 1.38
C PHE A 71 -2.33 22.15 1.26
N SER A 72 -2.61 22.61 0.04
CA SER A 72 -3.50 23.73 -0.26
C SER A 72 -4.91 23.29 -0.68
N TRP A 73 -5.20 21.99 -0.67
CA TRP A 73 -6.48 21.46 -1.12
C TRP A 73 -7.64 21.81 -0.16
N VAL A 74 -8.65 22.48 -0.72
CA VAL A 74 -9.96 22.68 -0.10
C VAL A 74 -10.99 21.85 -0.86
N ASP A 75 -11.57 20.89 -0.17
CA ASP A 75 -12.58 19.99 -0.70
C ASP A 75 -13.97 20.60 -0.55
N MET A 76 -14.51 21.13 -1.63
CA MET A 76 -15.84 21.78 -1.66
C MET A 76 -17.01 20.78 -1.74
N GLU A 77 -16.74 19.51 -2.03
CA GLU A 77 -17.79 18.48 -2.07
C GLU A 77 -18.21 18.03 -0.67
N ARG A 78 -17.44 18.41 0.35
CA ARG A 78 -17.74 18.13 1.76
C ARG A 78 -18.06 19.42 2.48
N TRP A 79 -18.92 19.34 3.48
CA TRP A 79 -19.25 20.48 4.35
C TRP A 79 -19.72 21.72 3.57
N TYR A 80 -20.61 21.51 2.59
CA TYR A 80 -21.22 22.60 1.84
C TYR A 80 -21.91 23.60 2.79
N PRO A 81 -21.77 24.93 2.59
CA PRO A 81 -21.11 25.62 1.47
C PRO A 81 -19.62 25.94 1.68
N TYR A 82 -19.04 25.58 2.83
CA TYR A 82 -17.74 26.10 3.26
C TYR A 82 -16.55 25.27 2.78
N GLY A 83 -16.77 23.99 2.47
CA GLY A 83 -15.69 23.08 2.13
C GLY A 83 -14.90 22.59 3.34
N GLN A 84 -13.95 21.69 3.11
CA GLN A 84 -13.02 21.19 4.13
C GLN A 84 -11.58 21.34 3.69
N VAL A 85 -10.76 21.96 4.55
CA VAL A 85 -9.30 22.01 4.36
C VAL A 85 -8.71 20.64 4.73
N VAL A 86 -8.42 19.83 3.72
CA VAL A 86 -8.09 18.40 3.90
C VAL A 86 -6.80 18.23 4.70
N SER A 87 -5.79 19.03 4.40
CA SER A 87 -4.48 19.00 5.06
C SER A 87 -4.51 19.29 6.57
N ARG A 88 -5.56 19.96 7.06
CA ARG A 88 -5.77 20.20 8.50
C ARG A 88 -6.56 19.11 9.20
N SER A 89 -7.35 18.34 8.46
CA SER A 89 -8.26 17.34 9.02
C SER A 89 -7.71 15.92 8.96
N PHE A 90 -6.79 15.62 8.04
CA PHE A 90 -6.32 14.27 7.78
C PHE A 90 -4.79 14.17 7.76
N TYR A 91 -4.28 13.05 8.24
CA TYR A 91 -2.86 12.73 8.15
C TYR A 91 -2.52 12.21 6.73
N PRO A 92 -1.48 12.75 6.07
CA PRO A 92 -1.17 12.42 4.67
C PRO A 92 -0.47 11.07 4.48
N GLY A 93 -0.01 10.39 5.54
CA GLY A 93 0.92 9.27 5.42
C GLY A 93 0.43 8.13 4.51
N LEU A 94 -0.79 7.64 4.75
CA LEU A 94 -1.39 6.58 3.96
C LEU A 94 -1.62 6.97 2.49
N PRO A 95 -2.34 8.07 2.17
CA PRO A 95 -2.57 8.45 0.78
C PRO A 95 -1.28 8.81 0.03
N PHE A 96 -0.28 9.36 0.73
CA PHE A 96 1.02 9.66 0.12
C PHE A 96 1.78 8.39 -0.24
N ALA A 97 1.82 7.41 0.66
CA ALA A 97 2.45 6.12 0.38
C ALA A 97 1.77 5.43 -0.81
N LEU A 98 0.43 5.43 -0.83
CA LEU A 98 -0.34 4.82 -1.92
C LEU A 98 -0.07 5.52 -3.26
N ALA A 99 -0.15 6.86 -3.30
CA ALA A 99 0.12 7.64 -4.50
C ALA A 99 1.58 7.51 -4.97
N PHE A 100 2.54 7.46 -4.04
CA PHE A 100 3.96 7.30 -4.38
C PHE A 100 4.23 5.97 -5.07
N ILE A 101 3.67 4.88 -4.54
CA ILE A 101 3.81 3.54 -5.16
C ILE A 101 3.14 3.53 -6.54
N TYR A 102 1.91 4.05 -6.64
CA TYR A 102 1.18 4.12 -7.90
C TYR A 102 1.95 4.90 -8.99
N LEU A 103 2.43 6.10 -8.66
CA LEU A 103 3.15 6.97 -9.59
C LEU A 103 4.52 6.39 -9.95
N SER A 104 5.21 5.75 -9.00
CA SER A 104 6.46 5.04 -9.28
C SER A 104 6.25 3.89 -10.27
N LEU A 105 5.25 3.04 -10.04
CA LEU A 105 4.88 1.95 -10.95
C LEU A 105 4.49 2.47 -12.34
N SER A 106 3.66 3.51 -12.38
CA SER A 106 3.24 4.14 -13.64
C SER A 106 4.43 4.75 -14.39
N SER A 107 5.41 5.32 -13.67
CA SER A 107 6.59 5.94 -14.27
C SER A 107 7.54 4.93 -14.92
N ILE A 108 7.54 3.68 -14.46
CA ILE A 108 8.29 2.56 -15.07
C ILE A 108 7.47 1.76 -16.10
N GLY A 109 6.26 2.24 -16.46
CA GLY A 109 5.39 1.64 -17.47
C GLY A 109 4.48 0.50 -16.98
N ILE A 110 4.32 0.34 -15.66
CA ILE A 110 3.40 -0.63 -15.07
C ILE A 110 2.09 0.08 -14.71
N HIS A 111 1.04 -0.20 -15.48
CA HIS A 111 -0.28 0.35 -15.22
C HIS A 111 -1.10 -0.60 -14.34
N VAL A 112 -1.38 -0.16 -13.12
CA VAL A 112 -2.25 -0.86 -12.15
C VAL A 112 -3.50 -0.05 -11.89
N ASN A 113 -4.58 -0.68 -11.42
CA ASN A 113 -5.73 0.05 -10.92
C ASN A 113 -5.44 0.60 -9.51
N LEU A 114 -5.70 1.90 -9.29
CA LEU A 114 -5.46 2.54 -7.99
C LEU A 114 -6.29 1.89 -6.87
N LEU A 115 -7.54 1.48 -7.14
CA LEU A 115 -8.40 0.82 -6.17
C LEU A 115 -7.87 -0.56 -5.77
N GLU A 116 -7.40 -1.34 -6.73
CA GLU A 116 -6.79 -2.65 -6.46
C GLU A 116 -5.52 -2.49 -5.61
N LEU A 117 -4.69 -1.48 -5.91
CA LEU A 117 -3.53 -1.16 -5.10
C LEU A 117 -3.94 -0.77 -3.68
N ALA A 118 -4.98 0.04 -3.52
CA ALA A 118 -5.48 0.45 -2.20
C ALA A 118 -5.99 -0.73 -1.36
N VAL A 119 -6.63 -1.71 -2.00
CA VAL A 119 -7.12 -2.94 -1.35
C VAL A 119 -5.97 -3.86 -0.93
N VAL A 120 -4.93 -3.98 -1.76
CA VAL A 120 -3.78 -4.87 -1.49
C VAL A 120 -2.77 -4.24 -0.52
N PHE A 121 -2.70 -2.90 -0.46
CA PHE A 121 -1.71 -2.18 0.34
C PHE A 121 -1.66 -2.61 1.83
N PRO A 122 -2.79 -2.69 2.58
CA PRO A 122 -2.77 -3.14 3.97
C PRO A 122 -2.26 -4.58 4.13
N VAL A 123 -2.52 -5.45 3.14
CA VAL A 123 -2.04 -6.84 3.16
C VAL A 123 -0.52 -6.86 3.07
N ILE A 124 0.06 -6.10 2.14
CA ILE A 124 1.53 -5.99 2.00
C ILE A 124 2.15 -5.42 3.27
N MET A 125 1.58 -4.33 3.82
CA MET A 125 2.11 -3.71 5.05
C MET A 125 2.05 -4.67 6.24
N SER A 126 1.02 -5.52 6.32
CA SER A 126 0.91 -6.53 7.39
C SER A 126 1.92 -7.68 7.29
N MET A 127 2.52 -7.89 6.11
CA MET A 127 3.59 -8.87 5.93
C MET A 127 4.95 -8.31 6.34
N ILE A 128 5.10 -6.98 6.35
CA ILE A 128 6.35 -6.30 6.72
C ILE A 128 6.41 -6.02 8.22
N ALA A 129 5.27 -5.73 8.85
CA ALA A 129 5.12 -5.43 10.27
C ALA A 129 5.30 -6.67 11.16
#